data_AF-A0A968Q1Z7-F1
#
_entry.id   AF-A0A968Q1Z7-F1
#
_cell.length_a   1.000
_cell.length_b   1.000
_cell.length_c   1.000
_cell.angle_alpha   90.00
_cell.angle_beta   90.00
_cell.angle_gamma   90.00
#
_symmetry.space_group_name_H-M   'P 1'
#
loop_
_entity.id
_entity.type
_entity.pdbx_description
1 polymer ?
#
loop_
_entity_poly.entity_id
_entity_poly.type
_entity_poly.pdbx_seq_one_letter_code
_entity_poly.pdbx_strand_id
1 'polypeptide(L)' 'MFNVFKSRLELTGTLWTVTALRISQGRSLEPIGSDLPVVKDALGRPLIPGSSFKGALRSRLESFL' A
#
# COMPACT_ATOMS: atom_id res chain seq x y z
N MET A 1 27.11 -0.25 8.25
CA MET A 1 27.96 0.86 7.74
C MET A 1 27.52 1.15 6.31
N PHE A 2 26.58 2.10 6.16
CA PHE A 2 26.06 2.61 4.88
C PHE A 2 26.06 4.16 4.93
N ASN A 3 27.21 4.73 5.28
CA ASN A 3 27.34 6.13 5.69
C ASN A 3 27.60 7.06 4.50
N VAL A 4 27.83 6.50 3.32
CA VAL A 4 28.16 7.24 2.10
C VAL A 4 27.08 6.94 1.07
N PHE A 5 26.30 7.96 0.75
CA PHE A 5 25.37 7.92 -0.37
C PHE A 5 26.16 7.81 -1.68
N LYS A 6 25.95 6.74 -2.45
CA LYS A 6 26.60 6.55 -3.76
C LYS A 6 25.68 6.93 -4.92
N SER A 7 24.44 6.48 -4.88
CA SER A 7 23.44 6.73 -5.92
C SER A 7 22.04 6.34 -5.42
N ARG A 8 21.02 6.84 -6.11
CA ARG A 8 19.61 6.45 -5.92
C ARG A 8 19.08 5.86 -7.22
N LEU A 9 18.57 4.64 -7.14
CA LEU A 9 17.77 4.06 -8.21
C LEU A 9 16.30 4.40 -7.96
N GLU A 10 15.65 5.05 -8.93
CA GLU A 10 14.22 5.33 -8.89
C GLU A 10 13.49 4.43 -9.89
N LEU A 11 12.49 3.71 -9.40
CA LEU A 11 11.63 2.86 -10.21
C LEU A 11 10.23 3.48 -10.23
N THR A 12 9.74 3.77 -11.43
CA THR A 12 8.43 4.37 -11.66
C THR A 12 7.60 3.48 -12.58
N GLY A 13 6.29 3.45 -12.36
CA GLY A 13 5.36 2.72 -13.21
C GLY A 13 3.94 2.84 -12.69
N THR A 14 3.02 2.15 -13.36
CA THR A 14 1.61 2.12 -12.98
C THR A 14 1.23 0.70 -12.56
N LEU A 15 0.60 0.55 -11.40
CA LEU A 15 -0.02 -0.70 -11.01
C LEU A 15 -1.47 -0.73 -11.49
N TRP A 16 -1.82 -1.81 -12.18
CA TRP A 16 -3.19 -2.12 -12.56
C TRP A 16 -3.68 -3.31 -11.75
N THR A 17 -4.81 -3.14 -11.08
CA THR A 17 -5.46 -4.23 -10.35
C THR A 17 -6.21 -5.12 -11.34
N VAL A 18 -5.76 -6.36 -11.51
CA VAL A 18 -6.43 -7.33 -12.41
C VAL A 18 -7.78 -7.78 -11.83
N THR A 19 -7.89 -7.80 -10.50
CA THR A 19 -9.12 -8.10 -9.75
C THR A 19 -9.41 -6.98 -8.75
N ALA A 20 -10.61 -7.00 -8.14
CA ALA A 20 -10.98 -6.04 -7.11
C ALA A 20 -9.99 -6.10 -5.92
N LEU A 21 -9.41 -4.95 -5.56
CA LEU A 21 -8.47 -4.81 -4.46
C LEU A 21 -9.11 -4.05 -3.30
N ARG A 22 -9.04 -4.63 -2.11
CA ARG A 22 -9.38 -3.95 -0.87
C ARG A 22 -8.14 -3.87 0.02
N ILE A 23 -7.81 -2.66 0.44
CA ILE A 23 -6.87 -2.41 1.54
C ILE A 23 -7.67 -1.77 2.65
N SER A 24 -7.80 -2.50 3.76
CA SER A 24 -8.65 -2.09 4.87
C SER A 24 -8.08 -0.86 5.59
N GLN A 25 -8.96 0.08 5.89
CA GLN A 25 -8.73 1.07 6.93
C GLN A 25 -9.29 0.53 8.26
N GLY A 26 -8.95 1.15 9.39
CA GLY A 26 -9.60 0.85 10.67
C GLY A 26 -11.14 0.99 10.59
N ARG A 27 -11.84 0.69 11.70
CA ARG A 27 -13.31 0.79 11.73
C ARG A 27 -13.76 2.21 11.35
N SER A 28 -14.80 2.30 10.53
CA SER A 28 -15.45 3.58 10.27
C SER A 28 -16.06 4.10 11.58
N LEU A 29 -15.83 5.38 11.87
CA LEU A 29 -16.47 6.09 12.98
C LEU A 29 -17.75 6.81 12.51
N GLU A 30 -18.04 6.76 11.21
CA GLU A 30 -19.22 7.41 10.64
C GLU A 30 -20.50 6.60 10.92
N PRO A 31 -21.59 7.24 11.38
CA PRO A 31 -22.85 6.56 11.69
C PRO A 31 -23.50 5.83 10.50
N ILE A 32 -23.16 6.21 9.27
CA ILE A 32 -23.68 5.64 8.00
C ILE A 32 -22.50 5.15 7.13
N GLY A 33 -21.38 4.81 7.76
CA GLY A 33 -20.19 4.33 7.06
C GLY A 33 -20.35 2.92 6.51
N SER A 34 -19.57 2.57 5.48
CA SER A 34 -19.42 1.17 5.08
C SER A 34 -18.77 0.37 6.22
N ASP A 35 -19.29 -0.84 6.47
CA ASP A 35 -18.71 -1.77 7.45
C ASP A 35 -17.25 -2.13 7.15
N LEU A 36 -16.86 -2.08 5.87
CA LEU A 36 -15.57 -2.54 5.37
C LEU A 36 -14.91 -1.46 4.49
N PRO A 37 -14.46 -0.34 5.09
CA PRO A 37 -13.90 0.78 4.33
C PRO A 37 -12.56 0.41 3.67
N VAL A 38 -12.29 1.07 2.54
CA VAL A 38 -10.98 1.07 1.86
C VAL A 38 -10.17 2.28 2.30
N VAL A 39 -8.85 2.13 2.37
CA VAL A 39 -7.92 3.25 2.63
C VAL A 39 -8.03 4.27 1.50
N LYS A 40 -8.20 5.54 1.88
CA LYS A 40 -8.32 6.68 0.97
C LYS A 40 -7.25 7.74 1.22
N ASP A 41 -6.96 8.55 0.21
CA ASP A 41 -6.09 9.73 0.34
C ASP A 41 -6.85 10.90 0.99
N ALA A 42 -6.16 12.02 1.20
CA ALA A 42 -6.76 13.24 1.70
C ALA A 42 -7.87 13.81 0.79
N LEU A 43 -7.96 13.34 -0.46
CA LEU A 43 -9.00 13.71 -1.43
C LEU A 43 -10.12 12.66 -1.51
N GLY A 44 -10.10 11.64 -0.65
CA GLY A 44 -11.12 10.59 -0.59
C GLY A 44 -10.98 9.49 -1.66
N ARG A 45 -9.88 9.45 -2.43
CA ARG A 45 -9.65 8.45 -3.48
C ARG A 45 -8.98 7.20 -2.90
N PRO A 46 -9.37 5.97 -3.29
CA PRO A 46 -8.69 4.76 -2.87
C PRO A 46 -7.19 4.81 -3.19
N LEU A 47 -6.35 4.36 -2.27
CA LEU A 47 -4.90 4.31 -2.47
C LEU A 47 -4.29 3.01 -1.96
N ILE A 48 -3.10 2.69 -2.48
CA ILE A 48 -2.23 1.63 -1.95
C ILE A 48 -1.15 2.28 -1.08
N PRO A 49 -1.13 2.06 0.24
CA PRO A 49 -0.10 2.65 1.10
C PRO A 49 1.28 2.06 0.78
N GLY A 50 2.33 2.89 0.83
CA GLY A 50 3.70 2.42 0.61
C GLY A 50 4.16 1.37 1.62
N SER A 51 3.66 1.44 2.86
CA SER A 51 3.89 0.42 3.90
C SER A 51 3.28 -0.93 3.53
N SER A 52 2.02 -0.94 3.07
CA SER A 52 1.32 -2.15 2.62
C SER A 52 1.99 -2.76 1.39
N PHE A 53 2.36 -1.93 0.40
CA PHE A 53 3.06 -2.40 -0.80
C PHE A 53 4.41 -3.03 -0.47
N LYS A 54 5.25 -2.33 0.31
CA LYS A 54 6.55 -2.84 0.77
C LYS A 54 6.41 -4.14 1.56
N GLY A 55 5.42 -4.19 2.46
CA GLY A 55 5.15 -5.36 3.31
C GLY A 55 4.76 -6.59 2.49
N ALA A 56 3.82 -6.42 1.55
CA ALA A 56 3.38 -7.49 0.66
C ALA A 56 4.54 -8.04 -0.20
N LEU A 57 5.35 -7.15 -0.78
CA LEU A 57 6.53 -7.56 -1.57
C LEU A 57 7.53 -8.33 -0.71
N ARG A 58 7.87 -7.81 0.47
CA ARG A 58 8.79 -8.49 1.40
C ARG A 58 8.27 -9.88 1.78
N SER A 59 7.03 -9.97 2.25
CA SER A 59 6.45 -11.23 2.70
C SER A 59 6.44 -12.28 1.59
N ARG A 60 6.15 -11.87 0.34
CA ARG A 60 6.22 -12.76 -0.80
C ARG A 60 7.65 -13.22 -1.10
N LEU A 61 8.62 -12.32 -1.04
CA LEU A 61 10.03 -12.68 -1.27
C LEU A 61 10.55 -13.62 -0.18
N GLU A 62 10.23 -13.34 1.09
CA GLU A 62 10.60 -14.20 2.22
C GLU A 62 9.98 -15.59 2.12
N SER A 63 8.78 -15.74 1.54
CA SER A 63 8.15 -17.05 1.35
C SER A 63 8.84 -17.98 0.35
N PHE A 64 9.78 -17.46 -0.45
CA PHE A 64 10.57 -18.25 -1.40
C PHE A 64 11.91 -18.72 -0.82
N LEU A 65 12.28 -18.25 0.38
CA LEU A 65 13.51 -18.59 1.08
C LEU A 65 13.23 -19.62 2.19
#